data_AF-A0A954B6J5-F1
#
_entry.id   AF-A0A954B6J5-F1
#
_cell.length_a   1.000
_cell.length_b   1.000
_cell.length_c   1.000
_cell.angle_alpha   90.00
_cell.angle_beta   90.00
_cell.angle_gamma   90.00
#
_symmetry.space_group_name_H-M   'P 1'
#
loop_
_entity.id
_entity.type
_entity.pdbx_description
1 polymer ?
#
loop_
_entity_poly.entity_id
_entity_poly.type
_entity_poly.pdbx_seq_one_letter_code
_entity_poly.pdbx_strand_id
1 'polypeptide(L)'
;FGPLPDQSMHEKTAVPALIEELYTFLKQADARELGLMFRELDAARAAGDAAKEKAIINAVDNYQTHVVPIIADIDAGFGNAEATYLLAKKMIEAGACALQIENQVSDEKQCGHQDGKVTVPHEDFIAKIRACRYAFLELGVDDGVIVARTDSLGAGLTKQIAFSRTPGDIGDQYNAFLDCDELAASEGGNGDVLINRGGKLLRPKRLPSNLYQFRAGTGEDRCVLDCITSLQNGADLLWIETEKPHVDQ
;
A
#
# COMPACT_ATOMS: atom_id res chain seq x y z
N PHE A 1 -16.79 -11.81 10.15
CA PHE A 1 -16.22 -11.88 11.51
C PHE A 1 -16.71 -10.76 12.44
N GLY A 2 -17.64 -9.88 12.02
CA GLY A 2 -17.94 -8.67 12.79
C GLY A 2 -16.77 -7.67 12.74
N PRO A 3 -16.75 -6.66 13.62
CA PRO A 3 -15.63 -5.72 13.72
C PRO A 3 -14.34 -6.45 14.12
N LEU A 4 -13.25 -6.17 13.41
CA LEU A 4 -11.91 -6.70 13.66
C LEU A 4 -10.91 -5.54 13.79
N PRO A 5 -9.80 -5.72 14.52
CA PRO A 5 -8.69 -4.76 14.47
C PRO A 5 -8.03 -4.77 13.09
N ASP A 6 -7.41 -3.65 12.76
CA ASP A 6 -6.76 -3.40 11.48
C ASP A 6 -5.40 -4.10 11.36
N GLN A 7 -5.44 -5.39 10.99
CA GLN A 7 -4.29 -6.31 10.96
C GLN A 7 -4.41 -7.35 9.83
N SER A 8 -5.15 -7.04 8.76
CA SER A 8 -5.37 -7.94 7.61
C SER A 8 -5.92 -9.34 7.98
N MET A 9 -6.58 -9.48 9.14
CA MET A 9 -7.12 -10.76 9.64
C MET A 9 -8.50 -11.11 9.08
N HIS A 10 -9.16 -10.15 8.44
CA HIS A 10 -10.45 -10.36 7.83
C HIS A 10 -10.32 -11.17 6.53
N GLU A 11 -11.45 -11.65 6.03
CA GLU A 11 -11.50 -12.40 4.79
C GLU A 11 -11.18 -11.47 3.61
N LYS A 12 -10.12 -11.81 2.85
CA LYS A 12 -9.52 -10.88 1.88
C LYS A 12 -10.44 -10.49 0.72
N THR A 13 -11.48 -11.27 0.40
CA THR A 13 -12.43 -10.89 -0.66
C THR A 13 -13.41 -9.79 -0.25
N ALA A 14 -13.50 -9.45 1.05
CA ALA A 14 -14.25 -8.29 1.49
C ALA A 14 -13.74 -6.98 0.86
N VAL A 15 -12.43 -6.87 0.60
CA VAL A 15 -11.82 -5.68 -0.03
C VAL A 15 -12.31 -5.49 -1.48
N PRO A 16 -12.11 -6.42 -2.43
CA PRO A 16 -12.63 -6.28 -3.78
C PRO A 16 -14.16 -6.25 -3.84
N ALA A 17 -14.87 -6.95 -2.94
CA ALA A 17 -16.34 -6.88 -2.88
C ALA A 17 -16.84 -5.47 -2.57
N LEU A 18 -16.17 -4.73 -1.68
CA LEU A 18 -16.51 -3.34 -1.40
C LEU A 18 -16.25 -2.43 -2.61
N ILE A 19 -15.16 -2.65 -3.34
CA ILE A 19 -14.85 -1.89 -4.58
C ILE A 19 -15.97 -2.10 -5.61
N GLU A 20 -16.37 -3.35 -5.81
CA GLU A 20 -17.46 -3.71 -6.73
C GLU A 20 -18.80 -3.10 -6.29
N GLU A 21 -19.10 -3.14 -4.98
CA GLU A 21 -20.30 -2.53 -4.41
C GLU A 21 -20.32 -1.02 -4.67
N LEU A 22 -19.24 -0.31 -4.33
CA LEU A 22 -19.12 1.14 -4.57
C LEU A 22 -19.41 1.48 -6.03
N TYR A 23 -18.75 0.83 -6.99
CA TYR A 23 -18.98 1.10 -8.41
C TYR A 23 -20.38 0.68 -8.89
N THR A 24 -20.97 -0.37 -8.31
CA THR A 24 -22.35 -0.76 -8.61
C THR A 24 -23.32 0.35 -8.21
N PHE A 25 -23.16 0.94 -7.03
CA PHE A 25 -24.01 2.04 -6.57
C PHE A 25 -23.81 3.33 -7.39
N LEU A 26 -22.57 3.65 -7.78
CA LEU A 26 -22.29 4.81 -8.65
C LEU A 26 -22.93 4.65 -10.04
N LYS A 27 -22.80 3.47 -10.66
CA LYS A 27 -23.44 3.15 -11.95
C LYS A 27 -24.98 3.17 -11.84
N GLN A 28 -25.53 2.73 -10.71
CA GLN A 28 -26.97 2.79 -10.47
C GLN A 28 -27.48 4.22 -10.29
N ALA A 29 -26.69 5.11 -9.68
CA ALA A 29 -27.00 6.54 -9.59
C ALA A 29 -27.05 7.16 -11.00
N ASP A 30 -26.06 6.87 -11.85
CA ASP A 30 -26.04 7.30 -13.26
C ASP A 30 -27.28 6.83 -14.01
N ALA A 31 -27.59 5.53 -13.92
CA ALA A 31 -28.73 4.93 -14.58
C ALA A 31 -30.06 5.55 -14.13
N ARG A 32 -30.18 5.90 -12.84
CA ARG A 32 -31.37 6.56 -12.31
C ARG A 32 -31.56 7.95 -12.92
N GLU A 33 -30.52 8.79 -12.87
CA GLU A 33 -30.60 10.17 -13.34
C GLU A 33 -30.82 10.24 -14.86
N LEU A 34 -30.05 9.46 -15.64
CA LEU A 34 -30.26 9.35 -17.08
C LEU A 34 -31.67 8.80 -17.40
N GLY A 35 -32.15 7.83 -16.63
CA GLY A 35 -33.51 7.31 -16.77
C GLY A 35 -34.60 8.36 -16.54
N LEU A 36 -34.39 9.31 -15.62
CA LEU A 36 -35.28 10.45 -15.43
C LEU A 36 -35.21 11.41 -16.63
N MET A 37 -34.01 11.73 -17.11
CA MET A 37 -33.82 12.58 -18.30
C MET A 37 -34.51 12.00 -19.54
N PHE A 38 -34.42 10.69 -19.78
CA PHE A 38 -35.11 10.05 -20.91
C PHE A 38 -36.65 10.12 -20.79
N ARG A 39 -37.21 10.00 -19.59
CA ARG A 39 -38.66 10.20 -19.39
C ARG A 39 -39.08 11.63 -19.68
N GLU A 40 -38.27 12.62 -19.29
CA GLU A 40 -38.51 14.02 -19.62
C GLU A 40 -38.40 14.29 -21.12
N LEU A 41 -37.47 13.62 -21.80
CA LEU A 41 -37.29 13.70 -23.25
C LEU A 41 -38.53 13.16 -23.99
N ASP A 42 -39.03 11.99 -23.59
CA ASP A 42 -40.25 11.41 -24.17
C ASP A 42 -41.47 12.31 -23.94
N ALA A 43 -41.57 12.92 -22.74
CA ALA A 43 -42.63 13.89 -22.45
C ALA A 43 -42.52 15.16 -23.32
N ALA A 44 -41.30 15.69 -23.53
CA ALA A 44 -41.09 16.85 -24.40
C ALA A 44 -41.48 16.55 -25.85
N ARG A 45 -41.10 15.37 -26.36
CA ARG A 45 -41.49 14.88 -27.70
C ARG A 45 -43.00 14.74 -27.85
N ALA A 46 -43.66 14.12 -26.87
CA ALA A 46 -45.11 13.96 -26.88
C ALA A 46 -45.87 15.31 -26.87
N ALA A 47 -45.29 16.33 -26.23
CA ALA A 47 -45.81 17.69 -26.21
C ALA A 47 -45.45 18.53 -27.46
N GLY A 48 -44.56 18.03 -28.33
CA GLY A 48 -44.04 18.79 -29.48
C GLY A 48 -43.13 19.95 -29.08
N ASP A 49 -42.54 19.93 -27.88
CA ASP A 49 -41.65 20.99 -27.38
C ASP A 49 -40.21 20.76 -27.86
N ALA A 50 -39.92 21.23 -29.08
CA ALA A 50 -38.61 21.06 -29.73
C ALA A 50 -37.46 21.76 -28.98
N ALA A 51 -37.76 22.85 -28.25
CA ALA A 51 -36.74 23.58 -27.48
C ALA A 51 -36.32 22.76 -26.25
N LYS A 52 -37.29 22.20 -25.52
CA LYS A 52 -37.04 21.35 -24.36
C LYS A 52 -36.41 20.02 -24.76
N GLU A 53 -36.86 19.40 -25.86
CA GLU A 53 -36.21 18.20 -26.41
C GLU A 53 -34.71 18.44 -26.65
N LYS A 54 -34.36 19.51 -27.36
CA LYS A 54 -32.96 19.85 -27.64
C LYS A 54 -32.16 20.10 -26.37
N ALA A 55 -32.74 20.77 -25.38
CA ALA A 55 -32.08 21.04 -24.10
C ALA A 55 -31.78 19.74 -23.32
N ILE A 56 -32.72 18.80 -23.29
CA ILE A 56 -32.55 17.52 -22.59
C ILE A 56 -31.53 16.63 -23.30
N ILE A 57 -31.56 16.56 -24.65
CA ILE A 57 -30.54 15.82 -25.42
C ILE A 57 -29.15 16.37 -25.07
N ASN A 58 -28.98 17.70 -25.07
CA ASN A 58 -27.72 18.31 -24.69
C ASN A 58 -27.33 18.00 -23.23
N ALA A 59 -28.29 17.91 -22.30
CA ALA A 59 -28.00 17.52 -20.92
C ALA A 59 -27.56 16.06 -20.79
N VAL A 60 -28.17 15.15 -21.56
CA VAL A 60 -27.79 13.73 -21.63
C VAL A 60 -26.40 13.57 -22.24
N ASP A 61 -26.11 14.23 -23.36
CA ASP A 61 -24.83 14.15 -24.05
C ASP A 61 -23.66 14.70 -23.20
N ASN A 62 -23.95 15.63 -22.28
CA ASN A 62 -22.98 16.21 -21.36
C ASN A 62 -23.16 15.71 -19.92
N TYR A 63 -23.84 14.59 -19.73
CA TYR A 63 -24.06 14.05 -18.39
C TYR A 63 -22.72 13.65 -17.76
N GLN A 64 -22.45 14.17 -16.57
CA GLN A 64 -21.27 13.82 -15.81
C GLN A 64 -21.55 12.57 -14.97
N THR A 65 -20.85 11.48 -15.27
CA THR A 65 -20.92 10.24 -14.49
C THR A 65 -20.52 10.47 -13.03
N HIS A 66 -21.16 9.72 -12.13
CA HIS A 66 -20.75 9.60 -10.73
C HIS A 66 -19.55 8.67 -10.55
N VAL A 67 -19.18 7.89 -11.56
CA VAL A 67 -18.00 7.01 -11.53
C VAL A 67 -16.74 7.85 -11.49
N VAL A 68 -15.94 7.66 -10.45
CA VAL A 68 -14.67 8.36 -10.22
C VAL A 68 -13.54 7.37 -9.92
N PRO A 69 -12.26 7.75 -10.08
CA PRO A 69 -11.13 6.93 -9.68
C PRO A 69 -11.18 6.56 -8.18
N ILE A 70 -10.65 5.39 -7.85
CA ILE A 70 -10.47 4.93 -6.47
C ILE A 70 -8.99 4.58 -6.23
N ILE A 71 -8.45 5.02 -5.10
CA ILE A 71 -7.21 4.48 -4.54
C ILE A 71 -7.63 3.41 -3.54
N ALA A 72 -7.37 2.14 -3.87
CA ALA A 72 -7.77 1.01 -3.06
C ALA A 72 -6.59 0.49 -2.23
N ASP A 73 -6.75 0.47 -0.91
CA ASP A 73 -5.78 -0.10 0.03
C ASP A 73 -5.80 -1.63 -0.05
N ILE A 74 -4.61 -2.22 -0.18
CA ILE A 74 -4.40 -3.69 -0.21
C ILE A 74 -3.65 -4.18 1.03
N ASP A 75 -3.50 -3.34 2.06
CA ASP A 75 -2.60 -3.53 3.19
C ASP A 75 -1.18 -3.86 2.68
N ALA A 76 -0.53 -4.85 3.29
CA ALA A 76 0.70 -5.46 2.81
C ALA A 76 0.45 -6.59 1.79
N GLY A 77 -0.73 -6.69 1.18
CA GLY A 77 -1.04 -7.67 0.12
C GLY A 77 -1.54 -9.04 0.61
N PHE A 78 -1.99 -9.15 1.87
CA PHE A 78 -2.62 -10.37 2.45
C PHE A 78 -1.84 -11.68 2.21
N GLY A 79 -0.51 -11.60 2.26
CA GLY A 79 0.40 -12.73 2.09
C GLY A 79 1.73 -12.38 1.42
N ASN A 80 2.27 -13.34 0.68
CA ASN A 80 3.46 -13.18 -0.15
C ASN A 80 3.13 -12.47 -1.48
N ALA A 81 4.13 -12.25 -2.33
CA ALA A 81 3.96 -11.57 -3.62
C ALA A 81 2.93 -12.24 -4.55
N GLU A 82 2.84 -13.58 -4.57
CA GLU A 82 1.82 -14.28 -5.37
C GLU A 82 0.41 -14.00 -4.86
N ALA A 83 0.20 -14.09 -3.54
CA ALA A 83 -1.08 -13.73 -2.92
C ALA A 83 -1.45 -12.27 -3.17
N THR A 84 -0.46 -11.37 -3.14
CA THR A 84 -0.62 -9.96 -3.49
C THR A 84 -1.10 -9.79 -4.92
N TYR A 85 -0.48 -10.47 -5.89
CA TYR A 85 -0.91 -10.44 -7.29
C TYR A 85 -2.35 -10.93 -7.45
N LEU A 86 -2.72 -12.06 -6.81
CA LEU A 86 -4.08 -12.62 -6.91
C LEU A 86 -5.15 -11.68 -6.34
N LEU A 87 -4.85 -11.00 -5.23
CA LEU A 87 -5.76 -10.03 -4.63
C LEU A 87 -5.84 -8.75 -5.46
N ALA A 88 -4.69 -8.22 -5.90
CA ALA A 88 -4.62 -7.05 -6.76
C ALA A 88 -5.43 -7.25 -8.04
N LYS A 89 -5.30 -8.42 -8.70
CA LYS A 89 -6.08 -8.77 -9.88
C LYS A 89 -7.58 -8.67 -9.63
N LYS A 90 -8.08 -9.25 -8.53
CA LYS A 90 -9.50 -9.17 -8.16
C LYS A 90 -9.97 -7.74 -7.87
N MET A 91 -9.13 -6.92 -7.22
CA MET A 91 -9.46 -5.52 -6.94
C MET A 91 -9.53 -4.69 -8.22
N ILE A 92 -8.65 -4.94 -9.19
CA ILE A 92 -8.65 -4.28 -10.50
C ILE A 92 -9.86 -4.73 -11.33
N GLU A 93 -10.18 -6.03 -11.35
CA GLU A 93 -11.41 -6.58 -11.97
C GLU A 93 -12.68 -5.92 -11.40
N ALA A 94 -12.67 -5.59 -10.10
CA ALA A 94 -13.77 -4.89 -9.43
C ALA A 94 -13.86 -3.38 -9.78
N GLY A 95 -12.83 -2.82 -10.42
CA GLY A 95 -12.81 -1.44 -10.93
C GLY A 95 -11.69 -0.55 -10.38
N ALA A 96 -10.81 -1.05 -9.52
CA ALA A 96 -9.71 -0.25 -9.00
C ALA A 96 -8.67 0.10 -10.08
N CYS A 97 -8.40 1.39 -10.26
CA CYS A 97 -7.35 1.90 -11.14
C CYS A 97 -6.07 2.29 -10.39
N ALA A 98 -6.14 2.44 -9.06
CA ALA A 98 -4.99 2.70 -8.21
C ALA A 98 -4.98 1.74 -7.01
N LEU A 99 -3.82 1.15 -6.72
CA LEU A 99 -3.60 0.27 -5.58
C LEU A 99 -2.58 0.92 -4.64
N GLN A 100 -2.89 1.02 -3.35
CA GLN A 100 -1.93 1.39 -2.32
C GLN A 100 -1.47 0.14 -1.57
N ILE A 101 -0.15 -0.03 -1.43
CA ILE A 101 0.46 -1.16 -0.73
C ILE A 101 1.53 -0.70 0.25
N GLU A 102 1.67 -1.35 1.41
CA GLU A 102 2.59 -0.93 2.50
C GLU A 102 3.75 -1.91 2.79
N ASN A 103 4.84 -1.37 3.33
CA ASN A 103 6.06 -2.12 3.71
C ASN A 103 6.03 -2.69 5.16
N GLN A 104 4.90 -2.57 5.84
CA GLN A 104 4.70 -3.02 7.22
C GLN A 104 4.26 -4.49 7.31
N VAL A 105 4.54 -5.12 8.45
CA VAL A 105 3.96 -6.40 8.90
C VAL A 105 2.99 -6.11 10.05
N SER A 106 1.72 -5.87 9.73
CA SER A 106 0.71 -5.34 10.67
C SER A 106 0.33 -6.33 11.80
N ASP A 107 0.45 -7.63 11.57
CA ASP A 107 0.18 -8.70 12.54
C ASP A 107 1.30 -8.91 13.57
N GLU A 108 2.50 -8.39 13.32
CA GLU A 108 3.66 -8.45 14.24
C GLU A 108 3.81 -7.19 15.11
N LYS A 109 2.88 -6.24 15.00
CA LYS A 109 2.91 -4.94 15.71
C LYS A 109 3.01 -5.12 17.23
N GLN A 110 3.98 -4.45 17.85
CA GLN A 110 4.21 -4.48 19.29
C GLN A 110 3.54 -3.29 19.99
N CYS A 111 2.29 -3.47 20.46
CA CYS A 111 1.48 -2.41 21.07
C CYS A 111 2.13 -1.72 22.30
N GLY A 112 3.05 -2.39 23.01
CA GLY A 112 3.77 -1.82 24.16
C GLY A 112 4.96 -0.92 23.83
N HIS A 113 5.28 -0.68 22.55
CA HIS A 113 6.41 0.13 22.11
C HIS A 113 5.94 1.37 21.36
N GLN A 114 6.55 2.53 21.64
CA GLN A 114 6.22 3.80 21.01
C GLN A 114 6.32 3.72 19.47
N ASP A 115 7.35 3.04 18.95
CA ASP A 115 7.56 2.74 17.53
C ASP A 115 7.41 1.24 17.22
N GLY A 116 6.32 0.64 17.71
CA GLY A 116 6.11 -0.80 17.68
C GLY A 116 5.77 -1.42 16.32
N LYS A 117 5.73 -0.62 15.24
CA LYS A 117 5.51 -1.14 13.87
C LYS A 117 6.74 -1.90 13.38
N VAL A 118 6.52 -2.89 12.52
CA VAL A 118 7.56 -3.78 11.98
C VAL A 118 7.62 -3.63 10.47
N THR A 119 8.79 -3.35 9.90
CA THR A 119 8.98 -3.29 8.43
C THR A 119 9.65 -4.55 7.88
N VAL A 120 9.52 -4.72 6.56
CA VAL A 120 10.29 -5.72 5.79
C VAL A 120 11.46 -5.07 5.04
N PRO A 121 12.50 -5.84 4.69
CA PRO A 121 13.51 -5.39 3.73
C PRO A 121 12.91 -5.01 2.37
N HIS A 122 13.56 -4.06 1.68
CA HIS A 122 13.07 -3.51 0.41
C HIS A 122 12.77 -4.58 -0.67
N GLU A 123 13.59 -5.63 -0.78
CA GLU A 123 13.37 -6.68 -1.80
C GLU A 123 12.00 -7.37 -1.66
N ASP A 124 11.53 -7.59 -0.42
CA ASP A 124 10.21 -8.17 -0.16
C ASP A 124 9.10 -7.22 -0.62
N PHE A 125 9.25 -5.93 -0.34
CA PHE A 125 8.27 -4.92 -0.72
C PHE A 125 8.27 -4.65 -2.23
N ILE A 126 9.44 -4.59 -2.87
CA ILE A 126 9.60 -4.44 -4.32
C ILE A 126 8.97 -5.63 -5.05
N ALA A 127 9.11 -6.85 -4.54
CA ALA A 127 8.45 -8.01 -5.12
C ALA A 127 6.93 -7.86 -5.13
N LYS A 128 6.35 -7.26 -4.08
CA LYS A 128 4.91 -6.97 -4.00
C LYS A 128 4.48 -5.82 -4.93
N ILE A 129 5.27 -4.76 -5.06
CA ILE A 129 5.04 -3.71 -6.08
C ILE A 129 4.99 -4.33 -7.48
N ARG A 130 5.96 -5.19 -7.82
CA ARG A 130 5.99 -5.91 -9.10
C ARG A 130 4.78 -6.83 -9.28
N ALA A 131 4.33 -7.50 -8.21
CA ALA A 131 3.13 -8.32 -8.23
C ALA A 131 1.87 -7.52 -8.58
N CYS A 132 1.68 -6.33 -7.97
CA CYS A 132 0.61 -5.41 -8.35
C CYS A 132 0.74 -4.96 -9.82
N ARG A 133 1.96 -4.62 -10.27
CA ARG A 133 2.20 -4.22 -11.66
C ARG A 133 1.83 -5.33 -12.65
N TYR A 134 2.20 -6.59 -12.36
CA TYR A 134 1.82 -7.72 -13.22
C TYR A 134 0.30 -7.90 -13.32
N ALA A 135 -0.44 -7.67 -12.24
CA ALA A 135 -1.90 -7.74 -12.27
C ALA A 135 -2.51 -6.68 -13.21
N PHE A 136 -2.01 -5.43 -13.16
CA PHE A 136 -2.43 -4.38 -14.09
C PHE A 136 -2.09 -4.72 -15.56
N LEU A 137 -0.86 -5.15 -15.82
CA LEU A 137 -0.40 -5.52 -17.16
C LEU A 137 -1.19 -6.68 -17.75
N GLU A 138 -1.51 -7.70 -16.95
CA GLU A 138 -2.29 -8.85 -17.41
C GLU A 138 -3.71 -8.48 -17.80
N LEU A 139 -4.34 -7.57 -17.04
CA LEU A 139 -5.70 -7.10 -17.30
C LEU A 139 -5.76 -6.01 -18.36
N GLY A 140 -4.63 -5.60 -18.95
CA GLY A 140 -4.55 -4.56 -19.98
C GLY A 140 -4.86 -3.15 -19.45
N VAL A 141 -4.63 -2.90 -18.16
CA VAL A 141 -4.80 -1.59 -17.53
C VAL A 141 -3.43 -0.90 -17.48
N ASP A 142 -2.99 -0.42 -18.64
CA ASP A 142 -1.63 0.10 -18.84
C ASP A 142 -1.32 1.33 -17.96
N ASP A 143 -2.32 2.17 -17.70
CA ASP A 143 -2.23 3.39 -16.88
C ASP A 143 -2.50 3.13 -15.38
N GLY A 144 -2.50 1.87 -14.94
CA GLY A 144 -2.71 1.50 -13.54
C GLY A 144 -1.68 2.14 -12.61
N VAL A 145 -2.14 2.66 -11.47
CA VAL A 145 -1.32 3.42 -10.50
C VAL A 145 -0.99 2.58 -9.28
N ILE A 146 0.25 2.64 -8.82
CA ILE A 146 0.71 2.02 -7.58
C ILE A 146 1.18 3.12 -6.61
N VAL A 147 0.54 3.19 -5.45
CA VAL A 147 0.96 4.03 -4.32
C VAL A 147 1.79 3.17 -3.38
N ALA A 148 3.07 3.50 -3.24
CA ALA A 148 3.94 2.85 -2.26
C ALA A 148 3.87 3.60 -0.92
N ARG A 149 3.30 2.95 0.08
CA ARG A 149 3.23 3.46 1.45
C ARG A 149 4.44 2.98 2.26
N THR A 150 5.06 3.91 2.99
CA THR A 150 6.06 3.60 4.01
C THR A 150 5.52 3.92 5.41
N ASP A 151 5.70 2.95 6.30
CA ASP A 151 5.44 3.08 7.74
C ASP A 151 6.73 3.23 8.56
N SER A 152 7.87 3.45 7.90
CA SER A 152 9.19 3.53 8.54
C SER A 152 9.29 4.58 9.64
N LEU A 153 8.55 5.70 9.53
CA LEU A 153 8.60 6.79 10.50
C LEU A 153 8.26 6.31 11.92
N GLY A 154 7.19 5.51 12.06
CA GLY A 154 6.75 4.93 13.32
C GLY A 154 7.16 3.46 13.53
N ALA A 155 8.06 2.94 12.70
CA ALA A 155 8.54 1.56 12.78
C ALA A 155 9.99 1.51 13.27
N GLY A 156 10.15 1.13 14.53
CA GLY A 156 11.45 0.90 15.15
C GLY A 156 11.94 -0.54 15.04
N LEU A 157 11.19 -1.43 14.39
CA LEU A 157 11.44 -2.87 14.41
C LEU A 157 11.48 -3.50 13.02
N THR A 158 12.21 -4.61 12.89
CA THR A 158 12.18 -5.49 11.72
C THR A 158 12.26 -6.95 12.12
N LYS A 159 11.60 -7.83 11.36
CA LYS A 159 11.70 -9.29 11.54
C LYS A 159 12.96 -9.87 10.91
N GLN A 160 13.52 -9.19 9.91
CA GLN A 160 14.57 -9.75 9.06
C GLN A 160 15.82 -8.86 9.07
N ILE A 161 16.98 -9.50 9.02
CA ILE A 161 18.21 -8.84 8.61
C ILE A 161 18.29 -9.03 7.10
N ALA A 162 18.37 -7.94 6.36
CA ALA A 162 18.32 -7.97 4.91
C ALA A 162 19.54 -8.71 4.36
N PHE A 163 19.33 -9.49 3.30
CA PHE A 163 20.44 -10.07 2.55
C PHE A 163 21.16 -8.95 1.79
N SER A 164 22.49 -8.91 1.91
CA SER A 164 23.36 -7.99 1.16
C SER A 164 24.43 -8.79 0.41
N ARG A 165 24.65 -8.42 -0.85
CA ARG A 165 25.66 -9.01 -1.74
C ARG A 165 26.94 -8.19 -1.71
N THR A 166 26.81 -6.87 -1.66
CA THR A 166 27.93 -5.92 -1.74
C THR A 166 27.69 -4.71 -0.84
N PRO A 167 28.75 -4.15 -0.23
CA PRO A 167 28.63 -2.93 0.56
C PRO A 167 27.93 -1.80 -0.21
N GLY A 168 27.00 -1.11 0.44
CA GLY A 168 26.20 -0.04 -0.12
C GLY A 168 24.99 -0.47 -0.95
N ASP A 169 24.74 -1.78 -1.15
CA ASP A 169 23.48 -2.22 -1.76
C ASP A 169 22.28 -1.98 -0.82
N ILE A 170 21.07 -2.18 -1.34
CA ILE A 170 19.84 -1.84 -0.59
C ILE A 170 19.69 -2.66 0.71
N GLY A 171 20.23 -3.88 0.74
CA GLY A 171 20.26 -4.72 1.93
C GLY A 171 21.25 -4.18 2.97
N ASP A 172 22.44 -3.76 2.55
CA ASP A 172 23.43 -3.14 3.42
C ASP A 172 22.91 -1.82 3.99
N GLN A 173 22.28 -0.98 3.16
CA GLN A 173 21.66 0.28 3.59
C GLN A 173 20.56 0.06 4.63
N TYR A 174 19.69 -0.94 4.42
CA TYR A 174 18.66 -1.31 5.41
C TYR A 174 19.29 -1.76 6.74
N ASN A 175 20.27 -2.66 6.68
CA ASN A 175 20.98 -3.16 7.85
C ASN A 175 21.83 -2.09 8.55
N ALA A 176 22.24 -1.04 7.83
CA ALA A 176 23.00 0.08 8.39
C ALA A 176 22.20 0.82 9.46
N PHE A 177 20.86 0.75 9.48
CA PHE A 177 20.01 1.36 10.50
C PHE A 177 19.85 0.55 11.79
N LEU A 178 20.24 -0.73 11.79
CA LEU A 178 20.13 -1.59 12.98
C LEU A 178 20.91 -1.00 14.16
N ASP A 179 20.27 -1.00 15.34
CA ASP A 179 20.91 -0.68 16.61
C ASP A 179 21.71 -1.90 17.07
N CYS A 180 23.02 -1.75 17.20
CA CYS A 180 23.90 -2.88 17.49
C CYS A 180 24.98 -2.49 18.48
N ASP A 181 25.31 -3.42 19.37
CA ASP A 181 26.46 -3.33 20.25
C ASP A 181 27.67 -4.00 19.56
N GLU A 182 28.84 -3.35 19.61
CA GLU A 182 30.09 -3.98 19.19
C GLU A 182 30.55 -4.98 20.25
N LEU A 183 30.99 -6.16 19.83
CA LEU A 183 31.43 -7.23 20.72
C LEU A 183 32.79 -7.77 20.29
N ALA A 184 33.63 -8.11 21.26
CA ALA A 184 34.77 -8.98 21.02
C ALA A 184 34.29 -10.41 20.74
N ALA A 185 35.04 -11.19 19.96
CA ALA A 185 34.67 -12.56 19.61
C ALA A 185 34.45 -13.49 20.82
N SER A 186 35.06 -13.18 21.96
CA SER A 186 34.93 -13.91 23.22
C SER A 186 33.69 -13.55 24.05
N GLU A 187 32.97 -12.50 23.68
CA GLU A 187 31.84 -11.95 24.45
C GLU A 187 30.47 -12.43 23.95
N GLY A 188 30.44 -13.21 22.86
CA GLY A 188 29.21 -13.78 22.31
C GLY A 188 28.61 -14.86 23.22
N GLY A 189 27.32 -14.74 23.51
CA GLY A 189 26.56 -15.76 24.25
C GLY A 189 26.06 -16.88 23.33
N ASN A 190 25.77 -18.05 23.91
CA ASN A 190 25.08 -19.11 23.18
C ASN A 190 23.70 -18.62 22.71
N GLY A 191 23.44 -18.67 21.40
CA GLY A 191 22.18 -18.22 20.79
C GLY A 191 22.17 -16.77 20.32
N ASP A 192 23.25 -16.00 20.53
CA ASP A 192 23.37 -14.66 19.96
C ASP A 192 23.41 -14.71 18.42
N VAL A 193 22.74 -13.74 17.80
CA VAL A 193 22.84 -13.49 16.35
C VAL A 193 23.75 -12.29 16.15
N LEU A 194 24.80 -12.48 15.36
CA LEU A 194 25.81 -11.46 15.09
C LEU A 194 25.85 -11.14 13.61
N ILE A 195 26.12 -9.87 13.29
CA ILE A 195 26.36 -9.40 11.92
C ILE A 195 27.78 -8.87 11.82
N ASN A 196 28.36 -8.94 10.62
CA ASN A 196 29.59 -8.24 10.30
C ASN A 196 29.23 -6.94 9.57
N ARG A 197 29.63 -5.79 10.11
CA ARG A 197 29.45 -4.49 9.46
C ARG A 197 30.74 -3.69 9.58
N GLY A 198 31.35 -3.36 8.44
CA GLY A 198 32.63 -2.65 8.41
C GLY A 198 33.80 -3.43 9.02
N GLY A 199 33.77 -4.78 8.94
CA GLY A 199 34.81 -5.64 9.50
C GLY A 199 34.69 -5.88 11.01
N LYS A 200 33.67 -5.32 11.65
CA LYS A 200 33.39 -5.46 13.08
C LYS A 200 32.25 -6.43 13.31
N LEU A 201 32.38 -7.23 14.38
CA LEU A 201 31.32 -8.13 14.82
C LEU A 201 30.36 -7.37 15.73
N LEU A 202 29.11 -7.25 15.31
CA LEU A 202 28.08 -6.50 16.01
C LEU A 202 26.93 -7.42 16.39
N ARG A 203 26.31 -7.18 17.54
CA ARG A 203 25.08 -7.83 17.97
C ARG A 203 23.91 -6.85 17.84
N PRO A 204 23.01 -7.04 16.86
CA PRO A 204 21.79 -6.24 16.77
C PRO A 204 20.93 -6.44 18.02
N LYS A 205 20.40 -5.35 18.58
CA LYS A 205 19.45 -5.43 19.69
C LYS A 205 18.21 -6.18 19.23
N ARG A 206 17.81 -7.18 20.02
CA ARG A 206 16.74 -8.12 19.68
C ARG A 206 15.78 -8.30 20.84
N LEU A 207 14.49 -8.25 20.55
CA LEU A 207 13.42 -8.46 21.52
C LEU A 207 13.15 -9.97 21.72
N PRO A 208 12.53 -10.38 22.86
CA PRO A 208 12.06 -11.76 23.05
C PRO A 208 11.06 -12.24 21.99
N SER A 209 10.34 -11.31 21.33
CA SER A 209 9.47 -11.57 20.17
C SER A 209 10.24 -11.85 18.87
N ASN A 210 11.57 -11.95 18.95
CA ASN A 210 12.46 -12.25 17.84
C ASN A 210 12.64 -11.12 16.81
N LEU A 211 12.20 -9.90 17.13
CA LEU A 211 12.32 -8.70 16.32
C LEU A 211 13.63 -7.96 16.61
N TYR A 212 14.25 -7.39 15.59
CA TYR A 212 15.43 -6.54 15.71
C TYR A 212 15.04 -5.07 15.78
N GLN A 213 15.85 -4.27 16.48
CA GLN A 213 15.61 -2.83 16.66
C GLN A 213 16.45 -2.00 15.68
N PHE A 214 15.82 -0.97 15.10
CA PHE A 214 16.51 0.14 14.47
C PHE A 214 16.95 1.17 15.52
N ARG A 215 17.96 1.97 15.18
CA ARG A 215 18.34 3.11 16.03
C ARG A 215 17.21 4.13 16.08
N ALA A 216 16.96 4.71 17.25
CA ALA A 216 16.04 5.82 17.42
C ALA A 216 16.45 7.03 16.55
N GLY A 217 15.47 7.81 16.07
CA GLY A 217 15.71 8.99 15.23
C GLY A 217 16.16 8.68 13.81
N THR A 218 15.93 7.47 13.31
CA THR A 218 16.23 7.08 11.92
C THR A 218 14.97 6.95 11.05
N GLY A 219 13.80 7.35 11.56
CA GLY A 219 12.51 7.16 10.87
C GLY A 219 12.45 7.89 9.53
N GLU A 220 12.85 9.15 9.55
CA GLU A 220 12.85 10.06 8.41
C GLU A 220 13.83 9.59 7.33
N ASP A 221 15.08 9.27 7.71
CA ASP A 221 16.10 8.76 6.79
C ASP A 221 15.64 7.47 6.09
N ARG A 222 15.00 6.56 6.85
CA ARG A 222 14.44 5.32 6.31
C ARG A 222 13.24 5.59 5.40
N CYS A 223 12.34 6.50 5.76
CA CYS A 223 11.24 6.91 4.88
C CYS A 223 11.74 7.47 3.55
N VAL A 224 12.78 8.32 3.57
CA VAL A 224 13.38 8.87 2.35
C VAL A 224 13.98 7.74 1.49
N LEU A 225 14.72 6.81 2.10
CA LEU A 225 15.26 5.65 1.39
C LEU A 225 14.16 4.78 0.78
N ASP A 226 13.11 4.47 1.55
CA ASP A 226 11.95 3.69 1.10
C ASP A 226 11.30 4.36 -0.12
N CYS A 227 11.01 5.66 -0.02
CA CYS A 227 10.34 6.43 -1.06
C CYS A 227 11.13 6.48 -2.37
N ILE A 228 12.42 6.82 -2.29
CA ILE A 228 13.30 6.86 -3.46
C ILE A 228 13.36 5.47 -4.10
N THR A 229 13.53 4.43 -3.28
CA THR A 229 13.62 3.05 -3.76
C THR A 229 12.33 2.61 -4.44
N SER A 230 11.16 2.94 -3.88
CA SER A 230 9.86 2.62 -4.48
C SER A 230 9.66 3.25 -5.85
N LEU A 231 9.94 4.54 -6.01
CA LEU A 231 9.81 5.23 -7.31
C LEU A 231 10.79 4.68 -8.36
N GLN A 232 12.02 4.36 -7.95
CA GLN A 232 13.01 3.74 -8.84
C GLN A 232 12.63 2.30 -9.27
N ASN A 233 11.68 1.66 -8.60
CA ASN A 233 11.32 0.25 -8.81
C ASN A 233 9.85 0.02 -9.18
N GLY A 234 9.16 1.06 -9.66
CA GLY A 234 7.87 0.91 -10.37
C GLY A 234 6.62 1.36 -9.61
N ALA A 235 6.77 2.00 -8.45
CA ALA A 235 5.69 2.78 -7.85
C ALA A 235 5.51 4.12 -8.57
N ASP A 236 4.28 4.62 -8.60
CA ASP A 236 3.91 5.85 -9.30
C ASP A 236 3.71 7.01 -8.33
N LEU A 237 3.27 6.71 -7.10
CA LEU A 237 3.00 7.67 -6.03
C LEU A 237 3.56 7.17 -4.70
N LEU A 238 3.66 8.10 -3.75
CA LEU A 238 4.18 7.86 -2.41
C LEU A 238 3.13 8.19 -1.34
N TRP A 239 3.15 7.43 -0.26
CA TRP A 239 2.46 7.76 0.99
C TRP A 239 3.46 7.58 2.14
N ILE A 240 3.67 8.64 2.93
CA ILE A 240 4.44 8.55 4.17
C ILE A 240 3.46 8.63 5.33
N GLU A 241 3.38 7.57 6.14
CA GLU A 241 2.49 7.56 7.29
C GLU A 241 3.07 8.42 8.42
N THR A 242 2.46 9.58 8.65
CA THR A 242 2.90 10.57 9.67
C THR A 242 2.11 10.44 10.96
N GLU A 243 2.72 10.79 12.09
CA GLU A 243 2.05 10.79 13.40
C GLU A 243 1.15 12.01 13.64
N LYS A 244 1.33 13.08 12.86
CA LYS A 244 0.61 14.34 13.01
C LYS A 244 0.54 15.13 11.70
N PRO A 245 -0.48 15.97 11.51
CA PRO A 245 -0.54 16.87 10.36
C PRO A 245 0.40 18.07 10.56
N HIS A 246 1.62 18.00 10.05
CA HIS A 246 2.63 19.05 10.15
C HIS A 246 3.31 19.32 8.81
N VAL A 247 3.09 20.50 8.23
CA VAL A 247 3.50 20.80 6.84
C VAL A 247 5.02 20.80 6.64
N ASP A 248 5.80 21.26 7.63
CA ASP A 248 7.26 21.33 7.48
C ASP A 248 7.97 19.98 7.72
N GLN A 249 7.26 18.99 8.28
CA GLN A 249 7.79 17.66 8.58
C GLN A 249 7.73 16.80 7.32
#